data_AF-A0A812NPB5-F1
#
_entry.id   AF-A0A812NPB5-F1
#
_cell.length_a   1.000
_cell.length_b   1.000
_cell.length_c   1.000
_cell.angle_alpha   90.00
_cell.angle_beta   90.00
_cell.angle_gamma   90.00
#
_symmetry.space_group_name_H-M   'P 1'
#
loop_
_entity.id
_entity.type
_entity.pdbx_description
1 polymer ?
#
loop_
_entity_poly.entity_id
_entity_poly.type
_entity_poly.pdbx_seq_one_letter_code
_entity_poly.pdbx_strand_id
1 'polypeptide(L)'
;MAGTSDRDLHAEVEAAKIYKACGLEARELRGLVEPSALRGAGFGAAEVQSIGHSLKDLRRAGYEAQELQQLGCRVDALRALGFKAKELKTLGPIPLRELQRLGCDAKELKASGDSALDLRLAGFSYAQLKEAGFT
;
A
#
# COMPACT_ATOMS: atom_id res chain seq x y z
N MET A 1 -22.06 -2.42 -3.48
CA MET A 1 -20.77 -3.13 -3.41
C MET A 1 -20.65 -3.64 -1.99
N ALA A 2 -20.94 -4.92 -1.81
CA ALA A 2 -21.07 -5.56 -0.51
C ALA A 2 -19.70 -5.57 0.17
N GLY A 3 -19.58 -4.89 1.31
CA GLY A 3 -18.58 -5.28 2.29
C GLY A 3 -19.00 -6.66 2.76
N THR A 4 -18.29 -7.69 2.35
CA THR A 4 -18.37 -9.02 2.96
C THR A 4 -18.30 -8.82 4.46
N SER A 5 -19.32 -9.26 5.20
CA SER A 5 -19.35 -9.11 6.65
C SER A 5 -18.09 -9.75 7.23
N ASP A 6 -17.59 -9.31 8.39
CA ASP A 6 -16.42 -9.92 9.06
C ASP A 6 -16.50 -11.46 9.15
N ARG A 7 -17.72 -12.00 9.28
CA ARG A 7 -17.98 -13.45 9.26
C ARG A 7 -17.80 -14.09 7.89
N ASP A 8 -18.19 -13.41 6.82
CA ASP A 8 -18.05 -13.86 5.44
C ASP A 8 -16.57 -13.85 5.04
N LEU A 9 -15.83 -12.81 5.45
CA LEU A 9 -14.40 -12.70 5.23
C LEU A 9 -13.61 -13.85 5.90
N HIS A 10 -13.98 -14.21 7.14
CA HIS A 10 -13.34 -15.34 7.82
C HIS A 10 -13.59 -16.66 7.09
N ALA A 11 -14.82 -16.90 6.61
CA ALA A 11 -15.14 -18.10 5.84
C ALA A 11 -14.39 -18.14 4.50
N GLU A 12 -14.28 -17.02 3.79
CA GLU A 12 -13.49 -16.92 2.55
C GLU A 12 -12.00 -17.16 2.78
N VAL A 13 -11.44 -16.65 3.90
CA VAL A 13 -10.04 -16.90 4.28
C VAL A 13 -9.80 -18.39 4.50
N GLU A 14 -10.67 -19.07 5.26
CA GLU A 14 -10.53 -20.51 5.49
C GLU A 14 -10.72 -21.32 4.20
N ALA A 15 -11.67 -20.94 3.35
CA ALA A 15 -11.82 -21.55 2.02
C ALA A 15 -10.54 -21.38 1.18
N ALA A 16 -9.98 -20.17 1.13
CA ALA A 16 -8.74 -19.88 0.40
C ALA A 16 -7.53 -20.65 0.94
N LYS A 17 -7.44 -20.88 2.26
CA LYS A 17 -6.41 -21.76 2.85
C LYS A 17 -6.59 -23.21 2.42
N ILE A 18 -7.82 -23.71 2.43
CA ILE A 18 -8.13 -25.07 1.95
C ILE A 18 -7.76 -25.19 0.48
N TYR A 19 -8.09 -24.20 -0.35
CA TYR A 19 -7.74 -24.20 -1.76
C TYR A 19 -6.23 -24.27 -1.98
N LYS A 20 -5.47 -23.47 -1.23
CA LYS A 20 -4.00 -23.51 -1.24
C LYS A 20 -3.46 -24.88 -0.80
N ALA A 21 -4.07 -25.50 0.22
CA ALA A 21 -3.68 -26.83 0.70
C ALA A 21 -4.04 -27.95 -0.29
N CYS A 22 -5.11 -27.78 -1.07
CA CYS A 22 -5.50 -28.69 -2.15
C CYS A 22 -4.65 -28.53 -3.42
N GLY A 23 -3.69 -27.58 -3.44
CA GLY A 23 -2.84 -27.31 -4.58
C GLY A 23 -3.50 -26.50 -5.69
N LEU A 24 -4.66 -25.89 -5.43
CA LEU A 24 -5.26 -24.92 -6.35
C LEU A 24 -4.38 -23.68 -6.39
N GLU A 25 -4.02 -23.26 -7.60
CA GLU A 25 -3.26 -22.04 -7.81
C GLU A 25 -4.19 -20.83 -7.70
N ALA A 26 -3.62 -19.67 -7.32
CA ALA A 26 -4.39 -18.42 -7.21
C ALA A 26 -5.25 -18.14 -8.45
N ARG A 27 -4.78 -18.57 -9.65
CA ARG A 27 -5.47 -18.37 -10.95
C ARG A 27 -6.89 -18.91 -10.99
N GLU A 28 -7.17 -19.96 -10.22
CA GLU A 28 -8.49 -20.58 -10.16
C GLU A 28 -9.42 -19.84 -9.20
N LEU A 29 -8.88 -19.01 -8.32
CA LEU A 29 -9.62 -18.18 -7.37
C LEU A 29 -9.97 -16.80 -7.94
N ARG A 30 -9.59 -16.53 -9.20
CA ARG A 30 -9.87 -15.26 -9.90
C ARG A 30 -11.35 -14.93 -9.87
N GLY A 31 -11.70 -13.83 -9.19
CA GLY A 31 -13.08 -13.34 -9.10
C GLY A 31 -14.03 -14.21 -8.26
N LEU A 32 -13.50 -15.26 -7.62
CA LEU A 32 -14.24 -16.10 -6.66
C LEU A 32 -13.96 -15.69 -5.21
N VAL A 33 -12.77 -15.14 -4.96
CA VAL A 33 -12.31 -14.75 -3.62
C VAL A 33 -11.77 -13.32 -3.67
N GLU A 34 -12.12 -12.52 -2.68
CA GLU A 34 -11.60 -11.15 -2.56
C GLU A 34 -10.10 -11.17 -2.19
N PRO A 35 -9.31 -10.20 -2.68
CA PRO A 35 -7.87 -10.17 -2.43
C PRO A 35 -7.52 -10.06 -0.93
N SER A 36 -8.43 -9.53 -0.10
CA SER A 36 -8.30 -9.52 1.36
C SER A 36 -8.27 -10.94 1.94
N ALA A 37 -9.15 -11.82 1.45
CA ALA A 37 -9.22 -13.20 1.90
C ALA A 37 -8.03 -14.02 1.38
N LEU A 38 -7.60 -13.77 0.13
CA LEU A 38 -6.36 -14.34 -0.41
C LEU A 38 -5.15 -13.95 0.45
N ARG A 39 -5.05 -12.68 0.87
CA ARG A 39 -4.01 -12.23 1.79
C ARG A 39 -4.06 -12.97 3.12
N GLY A 40 -5.26 -13.12 3.71
CA GLY A 40 -5.46 -13.87 4.95
C GLY A 40 -5.12 -15.37 4.83
N ALA A 41 -5.24 -15.95 3.63
CA ALA A 41 -4.80 -17.30 3.31
C ALA A 41 -3.30 -17.41 2.99
N GLY A 42 -2.58 -16.29 3.00
CA GLY A 42 -1.13 -16.22 2.77
C GLY A 42 -0.74 -16.23 1.30
N PHE A 43 -1.62 -15.82 0.38
CA PHE A 43 -1.21 -15.53 -0.99
C PHE A 43 -0.47 -14.19 -1.05
N GLY A 44 0.67 -14.18 -1.75
CA GLY A 44 1.46 -12.99 -1.96
C GLY A 44 0.82 -12.03 -2.96
N ALA A 45 1.21 -10.76 -2.89
CA ALA A 45 0.73 -9.72 -3.79
C ALA A 45 0.91 -10.09 -5.29
N ALA A 46 2.01 -10.78 -5.63
CA ALA A 46 2.28 -11.22 -7.00
C ALA A 46 1.28 -12.27 -7.50
N GLU A 47 0.91 -13.20 -6.62
CA GLU A 47 -0.08 -14.24 -6.93
C GLU A 47 -1.45 -13.62 -7.11
N VAL A 48 -1.82 -12.67 -6.26
CA VAL A 48 -3.12 -11.97 -6.38
C VAL A 48 -3.16 -11.05 -7.60
N GLN A 49 -2.04 -10.43 -7.98
CA GLN A 49 -1.95 -9.61 -9.19
C GLN A 49 -1.99 -10.45 -10.47
N SER A 50 -1.33 -11.62 -10.48
CA SER A 50 -1.25 -12.48 -11.69
C SER A 50 -2.62 -13.01 -12.12
N ILE A 51 -3.58 -13.04 -11.19
CA ILE A 51 -4.95 -13.49 -11.43
C ILE A 51 -5.86 -12.33 -11.82
N GLY A 52 -5.30 -11.15 -12.07
CA GLY A 52 -5.99 -10.01 -12.67
C GLY A 52 -6.66 -9.06 -11.68
N HIS A 53 -6.37 -9.14 -10.38
CA HIS A 53 -6.73 -8.05 -9.47
C HIS A 53 -5.85 -6.83 -9.72
N SER A 54 -6.45 -5.64 -9.59
CA SER A 54 -5.72 -4.39 -9.78
C SER A 54 -4.92 -4.04 -8.52
N LEU A 55 -3.86 -3.24 -8.67
CA LEU A 55 -3.08 -2.74 -7.53
C LEU A 55 -3.93 -1.99 -6.50
N LYS A 56 -5.05 -1.38 -6.94
CA LYS A 56 -6.02 -0.73 -6.05
C LYS A 56 -6.75 -1.75 -5.18
N ASP A 57 -7.07 -2.91 -5.72
CA ASP A 57 -7.70 -4.00 -4.97
C ASP A 57 -6.71 -4.61 -3.99
N LEU A 58 -5.44 -4.77 -4.39
CA LEU A 58 -4.38 -5.18 -3.46
C LEU A 58 -4.21 -4.17 -2.31
N ARG A 59 -4.21 -2.87 -2.61
CA ARG A 59 -4.18 -1.84 -1.55
C ARG A 59 -5.37 -1.96 -0.61
N ARG A 60 -6.58 -2.14 -1.15
CA ARG A 60 -7.80 -2.35 -0.34
C ARG A 60 -7.74 -3.62 0.50
N ALA A 61 -7.09 -4.66 -0.03
CA ALA A 61 -6.84 -5.91 0.67
C ALA A 61 -5.78 -5.80 1.79
N GLY A 62 -5.13 -4.64 1.92
CA GLY A 62 -4.16 -4.39 2.98
C GLY A 62 -2.73 -4.84 2.63
N TYR A 63 -2.43 -5.10 1.36
CA TYR A 63 -1.05 -5.30 0.93
C TYR A 63 -0.22 -4.02 1.15
N GLU A 64 1.01 -4.21 1.63
CA GLU A 64 1.91 -3.13 1.98
C GLU A 64 2.66 -2.58 0.76
N ALA A 65 3.19 -1.36 0.90
CA ALA A 65 3.96 -0.71 -0.16
C ALA A 65 5.14 -1.58 -0.63
N GLN A 66 5.81 -2.26 0.33
CA GLN A 66 6.97 -3.10 0.06
C GLN A 66 6.60 -4.33 -0.77
N GLU A 67 5.46 -4.95 -0.48
CA GLU A 67 4.95 -6.08 -1.26
C GLU A 67 4.65 -5.66 -2.70
N LEU A 68 4.05 -4.49 -2.89
CA LEU A 68 3.78 -3.94 -4.22
C LEU A 68 5.06 -3.52 -4.95
N GLN A 69 6.05 -3.00 -4.23
CA GLN A 69 7.36 -2.66 -4.80
C GLN A 69 8.08 -3.89 -5.35
N GLN A 70 7.96 -5.04 -4.69
CA GLN A 70 8.49 -6.32 -5.19
C GLN A 70 7.86 -6.75 -6.52
N LEU A 71 6.66 -6.25 -6.84
CA LEU A 71 6.00 -6.46 -8.15
C LEU A 71 6.56 -5.54 -9.25
N GLY A 72 7.56 -4.72 -8.93
CA GLY A 72 8.08 -3.68 -9.81
C GLY A 72 7.27 -2.38 -9.77
N CYS A 73 6.37 -2.20 -8.78
CA CYS A 73 5.69 -0.92 -8.60
C CYS A 73 6.67 0.14 -8.11
N ARG A 74 6.80 1.21 -8.87
CA ARG A 74 7.60 2.36 -8.48
C ARG A 74 6.88 3.21 -7.43
N VAL A 75 7.62 4.05 -6.73
CA VAL A 75 7.14 4.92 -5.65
C VAL A 75 6.03 5.87 -6.13
N ASP A 76 6.11 6.36 -7.37
CA ASP A 76 5.08 7.18 -8.01
C ASP A 76 3.74 6.45 -8.16
N ALA A 77 3.78 5.18 -8.59
CA ALA A 77 2.59 4.35 -8.69
C ALA A 77 1.99 4.09 -7.30
N LEU A 78 2.83 3.80 -6.29
CA LEU A 78 2.38 3.63 -4.92
C LEU A 78 1.74 4.91 -4.37
N ARG A 79 2.33 6.08 -4.65
CA ARG A 79 1.71 7.35 -4.28
C ARG A 79 0.36 7.53 -4.96
N ALA A 80 0.23 7.19 -6.24
CA ALA A 80 -1.04 7.23 -6.98
C ALA A 80 -2.09 6.25 -6.44
N LEU A 81 -1.68 5.18 -5.76
CA LEU A 81 -2.56 4.25 -5.04
C LEU A 81 -2.98 4.76 -3.65
N GLY A 82 -2.47 5.91 -3.22
CA GLY A 82 -2.82 6.54 -1.95
C GLY A 82 -1.93 6.14 -0.78
N PHE A 83 -0.73 5.60 -1.04
CA PHE A 83 0.25 5.38 0.01
C PHE A 83 0.80 6.72 0.53
N LYS A 84 0.93 6.81 1.86
CA LYS A 84 1.47 8.00 2.53
C LYS A 84 2.99 7.99 2.54
N ALA A 85 3.60 9.16 2.69
CA ALA A 85 5.06 9.28 2.76
C ALA A 85 5.70 8.33 3.79
N LYS A 86 5.07 8.15 4.96
CA LYS A 86 5.54 7.19 5.98
C LYS A 86 5.62 5.76 5.47
N GLU A 87 4.63 5.31 4.70
CA GLU A 87 4.60 3.97 4.10
C GLU A 87 5.61 3.87 2.96
N LEU A 88 5.78 4.90 2.16
CA LEU A 88 6.78 4.92 1.09
C LEU A 88 8.21 4.85 1.66
N LYS A 89 8.46 5.51 2.80
CA LYS A 89 9.77 5.47 3.47
C LYS A 89 10.13 4.08 4.02
N THR A 90 9.19 3.13 4.13
CA THR A 90 9.54 1.75 4.51
C THR A 90 10.25 1.01 3.38
N LEU A 91 10.08 1.47 2.13
CA LEU A 91 10.73 0.91 0.94
C LEU A 91 12.25 1.19 0.91
N GLY A 92 12.72 2.14 1.71
CA GLY A 92 14.11 2.54 1.79
C GLY A 92 14.31 4.07 1.86
N PRO A 93 15.56 4.53 1.75
CA PRO A 93 15.89 5.95 1.79
C PRO A 93 15.43 6.66 0.52
N ILE A 94 14.25 7.27 0.57
CA ILE A 94 13.71 8.10 -0.52
C ILE A 94 14.03 9.57 -0.21
N PRO A 95 14.63 10.31 -1.16
CA PRO A 95 14.90 11.73 -0.96
C PRO A 95 13.60 12.52 -0.77
N LEU A 96 13.54 13.39 0.25
CA LEU A 96 12.35 14.20 0.55
C LEU A 96 11.91 15.08 -0.62
N ARG A 97 12.87 15.53 -1.45
CA ARG A 97 12.58 16.27 -2.68
C ARG A 97 11.78 15.43 -3.69
N GLU A 98 12.02 14.13 -3.74
CA GLU A 98 11.23 13.22 -4.58
C GLU A 98 9.84 13.03 -3.99
N LEU A 99 9.72 12.80 -2.68
CA LEU A 99 8.40 12.76 -2.02
C LEU A 99 7.61 14.05 -2.23
N GLN A 100 8.25 15.21 -2.16
CA GLN A 100 7.63 16.50 -2.47
C GLN A 100 7.14 16.55 -3.93
N ARG A 101 7.94 16.08 -4.90
CA ARG A 101 7.54 16.02 -6.32
C ARG A 101 6.38 15.05 -6.56
N LEU A 102 6.30 13.99 -5.76
CA LEU A 102 5.19 13.04 -5.75
C LEU A 102 3.93 13.60 -5.04
N GLY A 103 3.98 14.85 -4.56
CA GLY A 103 2.85 15.51 -3.91
C GLY A 103 2.65 15.09 -2.45
N CYS A 104 3.69 14.63 -1.76
CA CYS A 104 3.67 14.51 -0.30
C CYS A 104 3.79 15.90 0.33
N ASP A 105 2.86 16.25 1.21
CA ASP A 105 2.86 17.55 1.88
C ASP A 105 3.73 17.54 3.13
N ALA A 106 4.15 18.74 3.58
CA ALA A 106 4.94 18.92 4.79
C ALA A 106 4.26 18.33 6.04
N LYS A 107 2.91 18.29 6.09
CA LYS A 107 2.14 17.63 7.16
C LYS A 107 2.39 16.13 7.21
N GLU A 108 2.36 15.48 6.05
CA GLU A 108 2.57 14.03 5.96
C GLU A 108 4.01 13.69 6.30
N LEU A 109 4.96 14.50 5.85
CA LEU A 109 6.38 14.28 6.11
C LEU A 109 6.74 14.54 7.58
N LYS A 110 6.13 15.56 8.20
CA LYS A 110 6.19 15.74 9.65
C LYS A 110 5.66 14.52 10.40
N ALA A 111 4.53 13.96 9.96
CA ALA A 111 3.96 12.75 10.56
C ALA A 111 4.83 11.49 10.33
N SER A 112 5.72 11.50 9.32
CA SER A 112 6.77 10.50 9.14
C SER A 112 8.06 10.78 9.91
N GLY A 113 8.08 11.80 10.77
CA GLY A 113 9.21 12.13 11.64
C GLY A 113 10.28 13.01 10.99
N ASP A 114 10.02 13.60 9.83
CA ASP A 114 10.97 14.51 9.18
C ASP A 114 11.00 15.87 9.87
N SER A 115 12.21 16.44 10.01
CA SER A 115 12.38 17.74 10.65
C SER A 115 12.04 18.90 9.72
N ALA A 116 11.70 20.06 10.28
CA ALA A 116 11.48 21.28 9.50
C ALA A 116 12.69 21.63 8.63
N LEU A 117 13.90 21.34 9.12
CA LEU A 117 15.16 21.60 8.43
C LEU A 117 15.30 20.70 7.19
N ASP A 118 15.01 19.41 7.32
CA ASP A 118 15.06 18.46 6.21
C ASP A 118 14.03 18.80 5.13
N LEU A 119 12.83 19.20 5.55
CA LEU A 119 11.78 19.66 4.63
C LEU A 119 12.17 20.97 3.93
N ARG A 120 12.79 21.91 4.64
CA ARG A 120 13.31 23.13 4.02
C ARG A 120 14.37 22.79 2.96
N LEU A 121 15.28 21.86 3.26
CA LEU A 121 16.30 21.38 2.32
C LEU A 121 15.68 20.63 1.12
N ALA A 122 14.58 19.92 1.33
CA ALA A 122 13.83 19.26 0.26
C ALA A 122 13.24 20.25 -0.75
N GLY A 123 12.87 21.45 -0.27
CA GLY A 123 12.29 22.52 -1.07
C GLY A 123 10.94 23.03 -0.56
N PHE A 124 10.54 22.71 0.67
CA PHE A 124 9.33 23.27 1.27
C PHE A 124 9.55 24.71 1.72
N SER A 125 8.54 25.55 1.51
CA SER A 125 8.54 26.94 1.94
C SER A 125 8.22 27.08 3.43
N TYR A 126 8.62 28.18 4.05
CA TYR A 126 8.28 28.48 5.44
C TYR A 126 6.77 28.48 5.69
N ALA A 127 5.97 28.93 4.72
CA ALA A 127 4.51 28.89 4.82
C ALA A 127 4.01 27.44 4.93
N GLN A 128 4.52 26.53 4.09
CA GLN A 128 4.15 25.10 4.13
C GLN A 128 4.59 24.43 5.44
N LEU A 129 5.76 24.78 5.97
CA LEU A 129 6.22 24.26 7.27
C LEU A 129 5.34 24.77 8.41
N LYS A 130 4.99 26.05 8.40
CA LYS A 130 4.07 26.64 9.38
C LYS A 130 2.69 26.01 9.31
N GLU A 131 2.17 25.77 8.10
CA GLU A 131 0.91 25.05 7.88
C GLU A 131 0.97 23.60 8.36
N ALA A 132 2.15 22.96 8.27
CA ALA A 132 2.40 21.66 8.88
C ALA A 132 2.53 21.71 10.41
N GLY A 133 2.47 22.90 11.00
CA GLY A 133 2.56 23.12 12.44
C GLY A 133 3.98 23.04 12.96
N PHE A 134 5.00 23.29 12.13
CA PHE A 134 6.33 23.61 12.63
C PHE A 134 6.33 25.07 13.09
N THR A 135 6.84 25.31 14.30
CA THR A 135 6.90 26.61 14.97
C THR A 135 8.33 26.95 15.31
#